data_AF-A0A7J3KRD7-F1
#
_entry.id   AF-A0A7J3KRD7-F1
#
_cell.length_a   1.000
_cell.length_b   1.000
_cell.length_c   1.000
_cell.angle_alpha   90.00
_cell.angle_beta   90.00
_cell.angle_gamma   90.00
#
_symmetry.space_group_name_H-M   'P 1'
#
loop_
_entity.id
_entity.type
_entity.pdbx_description
1 polymer ?
#
loop_
_entity_poly.entity_id
_entity_poly.type
_entity_poly.pdbx_seq_one_letter_code
_entity_poly.pdbx_strand_id
1 'polypeptide(L)' 'MLRWGKCIVCGRCITVCRNVMTVLDYAYRSINTIVTTLFGIKLDEASCIACGQCAVYYPVGVIIEADSTRYI' A
#
# COMPACT_ATOMS: atom_id res chain seq x y z
N MET A 1 2.62 -3.06 -8.43
CA MET A 1 1.21 -3.51 -8.44
C MET A 1 0.75 -3.86 -7.03
N LEU A 2 -0.50 -3.55 -6.67
CA LEU A 2 -1.08 -3.86 -5.35
C LEU A 2 -1.97 -5.11 -5.44
N ARG A 3 -1.64 -6.15 -4.69
CA ARG A 3 -2.45 -7.38 -4.59
C ARG A 3 -3.18 -7.45 -3.26
N TRP A 4 -4.24 -6.65 -3.11
CA TRP A 4 -4.99 -6.48 -1.86
C TRP A 4 -5.54 -7.79 -1.26
N GLY A 5 -5.80 -8.81 -2.08
CA GLY A 5 -6.30 -10.12 -1.62
C GLY A 5 -5.36 -10.92 -0.72
N LYS A 6 -4.09 -10.53 -0.57
CA LYS A 6 -3.16 -11.13 0.40
C LYS A 6 -2.97 -10.27 1.66
N CYS A 7 -3.65 -9.13 1.77
CA CYS A 7 -3.53 -8.25 2.94
C CYS A 7 -4.10 -8.94 4.19
N ILE A 8 -3.27 -9.04 5.24
CA ILE A 8 -3.68 -9.53 6.56
C ILE A 8 -3.96 -8.40 7.57
N VAL A 9 -4.08 -7.16 7.08
CA VAL A 9 -4.40 -5.97 7.89
C VAL A 9 -3.41 -5.75 9.07
N CYS A 10 -2.13 -6.07 8.88
CA CYS A 10 -1.11 -5.98 9.94
C CYS A 10 -0.64 -4.55 10.28
N GLY A 11 -1.02 -3.54 9.49
CA GLY A 11 -0.70 -2.13 9.76
C GLY A 11 0.73 -1.66 9.49
N ARG A 12 1.70 -2.55 9.26
CA ARG A 12 3.12 -2.17 9.09
C ARG A 12 3.35 -1.16 7.96
N CYS A 13 2.67 -1.35 6.83
CA CYS A 13 2.72 -0.43 5.71
C CYS A 13 2.19 0.96 6.06
N ILE A 14 1.13 1.07 6.88
CA ILE A 14 0.56 2.34 7.33
C ILE A 14 1.54 3.02 8.29
N THR A 15 2.11 2.29 9.25
CA THR A 15 3.08 2.84 10.20
C THR A 15 4.28 3.44 9.49
N VAL A 16 4.88 2.70 8.56
CA VAL A 16 6.04 3.19 7.79
C VAL A 16 5.64 4.31 6.85
N CYS A 17 4.48 4.19 6.18
CA CYS A 17 3.97 5.25 5.33
C CYS A 17 3.85 6.53 6.15
N ARG A 18 3.17 6.55 7.30
CA ARG A 18 2.99 7.76 8.13
C ARG A 18 4.29 8.47 8.54
N ASN A 19 5.42 7.75 8.64
CA ASN A 19 6.73 8.36 8.92
C ASN A 19 7.34 9.09 7.72
N VAL A 20 6.90 8.76 6.50
CA VAL A 20 7.38 9.32 5.24
C VAL A 20 6.32 10.24 4.59
N MET A 21 5.08 9.76 4.50
CA MET A 21 3.88 10.41 3.95
C MET A 21 2.57 9.85 4.54
N THR A 22 1.51 10.64 4.61
CA THR A 22 0.22 10.20 5.19
C THR A 22 -0.78 9.72 4.12
N VAL A 23 -0.35 8.84 3.20
CA VAL A 23 -1.15 8.43 2.02
C VAL A 23 -2.00 7.18 2.26
N LEU A 24 -1.55 6.25 3.10
CA LEU A 24 -2.23 4.99 3.40
C LEU A 24 -2.88 5.03 4.79
N ASP A 25 -4.11 4.54 4.89
CA ASP A 25 -4.81 4.33 6.15
C ASP A 25 -5.75 3.11 6.09
N TYR A 26 -6.40 2.83 7.22
CA TYR A 26 -7.47 1.85 7.30
C TYR A 26 -8.78 2.45 6.77
N ALA A 27 -9.50 1.67 5.97
CA ALA A 27 -10.89 1.93 5.61
C ALA A 27 -11.80 0.84 6.17
N TYR A 28 -13.08 1.20 6.31
CA TYR A 28 -14.12 0.37 6.92
C TYR A 28 -13.82 -0.04 8.38
N ARG A 29 -14.59 -0.99 8.92
CA ARG A 29 -14.51 -1.44 10.31
C ARG A 29 -14.72 -2.94 10.42
N SER A 30 -14.22 -3.51 11.52
CA SER A 30 -14.37 -4.93 11.87
C SER A 30 -13.83 -5.85 10.76
N ILE A 31 -14.51 -6.94 10.44
CA ILE A 31 -14.13 -7.92 9.42
C ILE A 31 -13.94 -7.33 8.02
N ASN A 32 -14.48 -6.13 7.77
CA ASN A 32 -14.38 -5.44 6.48
C ASN A 32 -13.19 -4.48 6.41
N THR A 33 -12.35 -4.42 7.44
CA THR A 33 -11.22 -3.49 7.48
C THR A 33 -10.24 -3.80 6.36
N ILE A 34 -9.90 -2.79 5.55
CA ILE A 34 -8.87 -2.90 4.52
C ILE A 34 -7.85 -1.78 4.69
N VAL A 35 -6.64 -1.99 4.16
CA VAL A 35 -5.68 -0.91 3.97
C VAL A 35 -5.92 -0.30 2.60
N THR A 36 -6.06 1.01 2.52
CA THR A 36 -6.25 1.73 1.25
C THR A 36 -5.83 3.19 1.39
N THR A 37 -5.82 3.92 0.29
CA THR A 37 -5.68 5.38 0.23
C THR A 37 -6.97 6.09 0.67
N LEU A 38 -6.88 7.38 0.96
CA LEU A 38 -8.05 8.22 1.23
C LEU A 38 -9.02 8.17 0.04
N PHE A 39 -10.31 7.96 0.32
CA PHE A 39 -11.36 7.79 -0.70
C PHE A 39 -11.15 6.63 -1.70
N GLY A 40 -10.16 5.75 -1.50
CA GLY A 40 -9.90 4.63 -2.40
C GLY A 40 -9.34 5.04 -3.77
N ILE A 41 -8.82 6.27 -3.90
CA ILE A 41 -8.18 6.73 -5.15
C ILE A 41 -6.88 5.97 -5.40
N LYS A 42 -6.42 5.94 -6.64
CA LYS A 42 -5.18 5.23 -6.96
C LYS A 42 -3.96 5.95 -6.36
N LEU A 43 -2.84 5.23 -6.19
CA LEU A 43 -1.63 5.79 -5.55
C LEU A 43 -1.02 6.97 -6.34
N ASP A 44 -1.11 6.94 -7.66
CA ASP A 44 -0.72 8.03 -8.57
C ASP A 44 -1.54 9.30 -8.32
N GLU A 45 -2.84 9.15 -8.04
CA GLU A 45 -3.74 10.25 -7.70
C GLU A 45 -3.60 10.70 -6.24
N ALA A 46 -3.17 9.80 -5.34
CA ALA A 46 -3.03 10.05 -3.90
C ALA A 46 -1.76 10.81 -3.48
N SER A 47 -1.10 11.50 -4.43
CA SER A 47 0.19 12.17 -4.20
C SER A 47 1.30 11.25 -3.68
N CYS A 48 1.22 9.94 -3.97
CA CYS A 48 2.27 9.00 -3.58
C CYS A 48 3.50 9.22 -4.46
N ILE A 49 4.65 9.53 -3.85
CA ILE A 49 5.94 9.67 -4.57
C ILE A 49 6.57 8.32 -4.95
N ALA A 50 5.87 7.21 -4.74
CA ALA A 50 6.37 5.85 -5.00
C ALA A 50 7.71 5.51 -4.31
N CYS A 51 7.92 5.97 -3.07
CA CYS A 51 9.17 5.74 -2.31
C CYS A 51 9.48 4.27 -1.95
N GLY A 52 8.58 3.33 -2.21
CA GLY A 52 8.79 1.89 -1.99
C GLY A 52 8.81 1.43 -0.52
N GLN A 53 8.83 2.34 0.46
CA GLN A 53 8.97 1.97 1.88
C GLN A 53 7.86 1.05 2.39
N CYS A 54 6.62 1.29 1.97
CA CYS A 54 5.49 0.43 2.34
C CYS A 54 5.59 -1.00 1.73
N ALA A 55 6.32 -1.18 0.63
CA ALA A 55 6.56 -2.47 0.00
C ALA A 55 7.60 -3.30 0.76
N VAL A 56 8.69 -2.67 1.18
CA VAL A 56 9.79 -3.32 1.93
C VAL A 56 9.29 -3.94 3.23
N TYR A 57 8.43 -3.24 3.96
CA TYR A 57 7.94 -3.68 5.27
C TYR A 57 6.66 -4.53 5.17
N TYR A 58 6.19 -4.85 3.97
CA TYR A 58 5.01 -5.66 3.79
C TYR A 58 5.34 -7.16 3.91
N PRO A 59 4.80 -7.90 4.89
CA PRO A 59 5.25 -9.27 5.20
C PRO A 59 4.90 -10.32 4.13
N VAL A 60 4.01 -10.00 3.20
CA VAL A 60 3.39 -10.96 2.26
C VAL A 60 3.52 -10.55 0.78
N GLY A 61 4.36 -9.54 0.48
CA GLY A 61 4.63 -9.11 -0.91
C GLY A 61 3.39 -8.60 -1.67
N VAL A 62 2.47 -7.95 -0.96
CA VAL A 62 1.24 -7.36 -1.55
C VAL A 62 1.53 -6.13 -2.38
N ILE A 63 2.50 -5.32 -1.94
CA ILE A 63 2.99 -4.15 -2.65
C ILE A 63 4.30 -4.56 -3.30
N ILE A 64 4.31 -4.66 -4.62
CA ILE A 64 5.51 -4.94 -5.40
C ILE A 64 5.81 -3.77 -6.32
N GLU A 65 7.09 -3.52 -6.53
CA GLU A 65 7.56 -2.60 -7.55
C GLU A 65 7.08 -3.07 -8.93
N ALA A 66 6.84 -2.12 -9.82
CA ALA A 66 6.54 -2.44 -11.20
C ALA A 66 7.86 -2.76 -11.91
N ASP A 67 8.04 -4.02 -12.29
CA ASP A 67 9.19 -4.47 -13.07
C ASP A 67 9.00 -4.09 -14.55
N SER A 68 9.77 -3.11 -15.02
CA SER A 68 9.73 -2.63 -16.42
C SER A 68 10.74 -3.34 -17.33
N THR A 69 11.61 -4.20 -16.80
CA THR A 69 12.63 -4.93 -17.58
C THR A 69 12.05 -6.12 -18.34
N ARG A 70 10.83 -6.57 -18.02
CA ARG A 70 10.10 -7.66 -18.70
C ARG A 70 9.51 -7.30 -20.08
N TYR A 71 9.80 -6.11 -20.60
CA TYR A 71 9.34 -5.64 -21.92
C TYR A 71 10.38 -5.77 -23.04
N ILE A 72 11.48 -6.50 -22.81
CA ILE A 72 12.48 -6.90 -23.81
C ILE A 72 12.45 -8.41 -24.02
#